data_AF-A0A4Y3KCU2-F1
#
_entry.id   AF-A0A4Y3KCU2-F1
#
_cell.length_a   1.000
_cell.length_b   1.000
_cell.length_c   1.000
_cell.angle_alpha   90.00
_cell.angle_beta   90.00
_cell.angle_gamma   90.00
#
_symmetry.space_group_name_H-M   'P 1'
#
loop_
_entity.id
_entity.type
_entity.pdbx_description
1 polymer ?
#
loop_
_entity_poly.entity_id
_entity_poly.type
_entity_poly.pdbx_seq_one_letter_code
_entity_poly.pdbx_strand_id
1 'polypeptide(L)'
;MAGELAASRPDERFPMLVLGVTTKDKGTQLEALVHTELTSQGYAQVHTNVVGAGGNELDVTGVREIDVVGSTHPIPLLCEAKAYADPVSMPTWQKFLGKLFIARAENPGTLGMLVALSGVNGNVRGSFLSLRERDNRIFVVDGNLLLKNATRNGQVSSEVDVRSTIETRLQRRVSALEAAYYGSAYYWLAWWNEDEYSVSDAHGQPLSARRLADLEAPLAGAVSGTLLGAENIRKQAEARHELKLNLIDRLFHGSVVSLGDCPTDDEGAAFTSLAEEPYCRVEGQEVALIAADDLDAVAVRRLFISLFEHAVPVHALGFMAEHLHDSYVQRLIDALPEIQRGFTVDPPDEATLREVAPVFPSVWGVLAQPIEMITTHRSVDEELNDAILSTDRNTFWEEITRAVRADFTNSALRGFLYDHMGVAELEETALVTVKAKRGALGTMRSENRTAVRQLADGLVGEDGARHALVRMVPTVAQPWDEQHPEPIPLRRELAEAD
;
A
#
# COMPACT_ATOMS: atom_id res chain seq x y z
N MET A 1 44.99 -2.56 1.13
CA MET A 1 44.14 -2.47 -0.08
C MET A 1 42.87 -3.22 0.23
N ALA A 2 41.77 -2.48 0.22
CA ALA A 2 40.45 -2.94 0.63
C ALA A 2 39.99 -4.11 -0.27
N GLY A 3 39.66 -5.23 0.35
CA GLY A 3 39.00 -6.33 -0.34
C GLY A 3 37.52 -6.00 -0.48
N GLU A 4 37.05 -6.01 -1.73
CA GLU A 4 35.63 -5.99 -2.07
C GLU A 4 34.90 -7.10 -1.28
N LEU A 5 34.01 -6.69 -0.39
CA LEU A 5 32.98 -7.54 0.15
C LEU A 5 31.99 -7.80 -0.98
N ALA A 6 32.03 -9.02 -1.51
CA ALA A 6 31.11 -9.48 -2.54
C ALA A 6 29.66 -9.35 -2.04
N ALA A 7 28.86 -8.57 -2.77
CA ALA A 7 27.41 -8.56 -2.65
C ALA A 7 26.88 -9.99 -2.94
N SER A 8 26.03 -10.49 -2.04
CA SER A 8 25.37 -11.79 -2.19
C SER A 8 24.41 -11.79 -3.38
N ARG A 9 24.37 -12.91 -4.12
CA ARG A 9 23.48 -13.12 -5.27
C ARG A 9 22.00 -13.15 -4.86
N PRO A 10 21.04 -12.88 -5.78
CA PRO A 10 19.61 -12.76 -5.48
C PRO A 10 18.90 -14.02 -4.94
N ASP A 11 19.48 -15.20 -5.08
CA ASP A 11 18.85 -16.49 -4.75
C ASP A 11 19.20 -17.06 -3.35
N GLU A 12 20.12 -16.44 -2.60
CA GLU A 12 20.46 -16.83 -1.23
C GLU A 12 20.04 -15.73 -0.25
N ARG A 13 18.74 -15.43 -0.19
CA ARG A 13 18.21 -14.45 0.77
C ARG A 13 18.14 -15.06 2.17
N PHE A 14 18.71 -14.34 3.13
CA PHE A 14 18.71 -14.73 4.53
C PHE A 14 17.29 -14.73 5.11
N PRO A 15 16.94 -15.70 5.96
CA PRO A 15 15.61 -15.74 6.57
C PRO A 15 15.36 -14.56 7.52
N MET A 16 16.42 -13.94 8.05
CA MET A 16 16.37 -12.71 8.83
C MET A 16 17.76 -12.06 8.88
N LEU A 17 17.83 -10.76 8.62
CA LEU A 17 19.04 -9.95 8.71
C LEU A 17 19.21 -9.35 10.12
N VAL A 18 20.41 -9.41 10.67
CA VAL A 18 20.77 -8.59 11.84
C VAL A 18 21.55 -7.39 11.34
N LEU A 19 20.97 -6.21 11.48
CA LEU A 19 21.59 -4.96 11.02
C LEU A 19 22.64 -4.52 12.02
N GLY A 20 23.59 -3.72 11.55
CA GLY A 20 24.60 -3.11 12.42
C GLY A 20 25.63 -2.36 11.62
N VAL A 21 26.17 -1.30 12.22
CA VAL A 21 27.15 -0.41 11.58
C VAL A 21 28.50 -1.12 11.37
N THR A 22 28.82 -2.06 12.25
CA THR A 22 30.06 -2.85 12.20
C THR A 22 29.78 -4.33 12.47
N THR A 23 30.72 -5.22 12.17
CA THR A 23 30.62 -6.64 12.52
C THR A 23 30.44 -6.86 14.02
N LYS A 24 31.07 -6.03 14.85
CA LYS A 24 30.92 -6.08 16.31
C LYS A 24 29.51 -5.69 16.73
N ASP A 25 28.97 -4.61 16.16
CA ASP A 25 27.59 -4.17 16.42
C ASP A 25 26.59 -5.27 16.02
N LYS A 26 26.74 -5.89 14.84
CA LYS A 26 25.92 -7.03 14.41
C LYS A 26 25.96 -8.19 15.42
N GLY A 27 27.13 -8.49 15.99
CA GLY A 27 27.27 -9.47 17.06
C GLY A 27 26.46 -9.09 18.31
N THR A 28 26.62 -7.84 18.78
CA THR A 28 25.88 -7.31 19.92
C THR A 28 24.36 -7.29 19.70
N GLN A 29 23.90 -6.96 18.49
CA GLN A 29 22.47 -6.99 18.15
C GLN A 29 21.92 -8.42 18.17
N LEU A 30 22.67 -9.40 17.67
CA LEU A 30 22.26 -10.80 17.72
C LEU A 30 22.21 -11.32 19.16
N GLU A 31 23.19 -10.98 20.01
CA GLU A 31 23.17 -11.33 21.43
C GLU A 31 21.97 -10.72 22.15
N ALA A 32 21.63 -9.47 21.85
CA ALA A 32 20.44 -8.81 22.40
C ALA A 32 19.14 -9.51 21.96
N LEU A 33 19.04 -9.92 20.69
CA LEU A 33 17.92 -10.70 20.18
C LEU A 33 17.78 -12.03 20.92
N VAL A 34 18.88 -12.77 21.05
CA VAL A 34 18.91 -14.07 21.76
C VAL A 34 18.56 -13.90 23.23
N HIS A 35 19.05 -12.85 23.88
CA HIS A 35 18.67 -12.53 25.25
C HIS A 35 17.15 -12.35 25.39
N THR A 36 16.53 -11.54 24.52
CA THR A 36 15.07 -11.30 24.54
C THR A 36 14.30 -12.60 24.28
N GLU A 37 14.73 -13.41 23.32
CA GLU A 37 14.08 -14.69 23.00
C GLU A 37 14.14 -15.66 24.19
N LEU A 38 15.32 -15.85 24.80
CA LEU A 38 15.47 -16.72 25.97
C LEU A 38 14.63 -16.23 27.16
N THR A 39 14.61 -14.92 27.41
CA THR A 39 13.78 -14.32 28.45
C THR A 39 12.30 -14.63 28.19
N SER A 40 11.83 -14.51 26.94
CA SER A 40 10.44 -14.80 26.57
C SER A 40 10.07 -16.28 26.75
N GLN A 41 11.04 -17.19 26.68
CA GLN A 41 10.87 -18.63 26.90
C GLN A 41 10.94 -19.02 28.39
N GLY A 42 11.08 -18.04 29.29
CA GLY A 42 11.10 -18.26 30.75
C GLY A 42 12.47 -18.60 31.32
N TYR A 43 13.57 -18.32 30.61
CA TYR A 43 14.89 -18.36 31.21
C TYR A 43 15.11 -17.14 32.11
N ALA A 44 15.71 -17.36 33.26
CA ALA A 44 16.13 -16.34 34.20
C ALA A 44 17.65 -16.10 34.10
N GLN A 45 18.12 -14.99 34.68
CA GLN A 45 19.55 -14.63 34.77
C GLN A 45 20.25 -14.70 33.41
N VAL A 46 19.61 -14.16 32.37
CA VAL A 46 20.17 -14.15 31.02
C VAL A 46 21.24 -13.06 30.96
N HIS A 47 22.47 -13.44 30.63
CA HIS A 47 23.63 -12.56 30.56
C HIS A 47 24.29 -12.67 29.18
N THR A 48 24.80 -11.56 28.66
CA THR A 48 25.57 -11.50 27.41
C THR A 48 27.05 -11.25 27.69
N ASN A 49 27.94 -11.66 26.78
CA ASN A 49 29.39 -11.45 26.85
C ASN A 49 30.04 -11.90 28.18
N VAL A 50 29.81 -13.15 28.58
CA VAL A 50 30.34 -13.70 29.85
C VAL A 50 31.72 -14.32 29.62
N VAL A 51 32.71 -13.95 30.43
CA VAL A 51 34.05 -14.59 30.40
C VAL A 51 34.12 -15.67 31.48
N GLY A 52 34.18 -16.93 31.05
CA GLY A 52 34.29 -18.10 31.92
C GLY A 52 35.72 -18.44 32.33
N ALA A 53 35.86 -19.52 33.12
CA ALA A 53 37.15 -20.04 33.55
C ALA A 53 38.07 -20.35 32.36
N GLY A 54 39.35 -19.97 32.47
CA GLY A 54 40.33 -20.14 31.38
C GLY A 54 40.24 -19.11 30.25
N GLY A 55 39.48 -18.02 30.43
CA GLY A 55 39.34 -16.95 29.42
C GLY A 55 38.39 -17.29 28.29
N ASN A 56 37.47 -18.24 28.52
CA ASN A 56 36.51 -18.68 27.51
C ASN A 56 35.33 -17.69 27.42
N GLU A 57 35.24 -16.95 26.32
CA GLU A 57 34.14 -16.00 26.07
C GLU A 57 32.87 -16.75 25.64
N LEU A 58 31.75 -16.47 26.30
CA LEU A 58 30.42 -17.00 26.02
C LEU A 58 29.50 -15.87 25.56
N ASP A 59 28.85 -16.06 24.41
CA ASP A 59 28.02 -15.02 23.80
C ASP A 59 26.78 -14.72 24.68
N VAL A 60 26.03 -15.77 25.08
CA VAL A 60 24.86 -15.65 25.98
C VAL A 60 24.79 -16.83 26.95
N THR A 61 24.45 -16.59 28.22
CA THR A 61 24.17 -17.62 29.22
C THR A 61 22.83 -17.38 29.89
N GLY A 62 22.19 -18.42 30.42
CA GLY A 62 20.95 -18.26 31.20
C GLY A 62 20.67 -19.47 32.09
N VAL A 63 19.61 -19.41 32.88
CA VAL A 63 19.19 -20.50 33.77
C VAL A 63 17.71 -20.78 33.57
N ARG A 64 17.36 -22.04 33.33
CA ARG A 64 15.98 -22.49 33.38
C ARG A 64 15.68 -23.09 34.74
N GLU A 65 14.74 -22.49 35.45
CA GLU A 65 14.28 -23.01 36.73
C GLU A 65 13.16 -24.03 36.49
N ILE A 66 13.33 -25.24 37.03
CA ILE A 66 12.29 -26.28 37.02
C ILE A 66 11.85 -26.51 38.46
N ASP A 67 10.58 -26.23 38.72
CA ASP A 67 9.96 -26.55 40.00
C ASP A 67 9.65 -28.04 40.06
N VAL A 68 10.24 -28.70 41.06
CA VAL A 68 9.93 -30.06 41.47
C VAL A 68 9.32 -29.97 42.86
N VAL A 69 8.49 -30.94 43.25
CA VAL A 69 7.79 -30.92 44.54
C VAL A 69 8.78 -30.71 45.69
N GLY A 70 8.76 -29.51 46.28
CA GLY A 70 9.61 -29.10 47.41
C GLY A 70 10.95 -28.43 47.06
N SER A 71 11.32 -28.27 45.79
CA SER A 71 12.58 -27.62 45.40
C SER A 71 12.61 -27.12 43.95
N THR A 72 13.24 -25.97 43.72
CA THR A 72 13.52 -25.45 42.37
C THR A 72 14.92 -25.89 41.93
N HIS A 73 15.02 -26.55 40.79
CA HIS A 73 16.29 -27.01 40.22
C HIS A 73 16.74 -26.09 39.07
N PRO A 74 17.91 -25.45 39.16
CA PRO A 74 18.45 -24.64 38.07
C PRO A 74 19.12 -25.53 37.01
N ILE A 75 18.75 -25.33 35.75
CA ILE A 75 19.40 -25.94 34.58
C ILE A 75 20.11 -24.82 33.80
N PRO A 76 21.45 -24.77 33.82
CA PRO A 76 22.19 -23.76 33.08
C PRO A 76 22.04 -23.95 31.56
N LEU A 77 22.08 -22.84 30.84
CA LEU A 77 22.14 -22.77 29.38
C LEU A 77 23.40 -22.01 28.97
N LEU A 78 24.16 -22.62 28.05
CA LEU A 78 25.25 -21.98 27.33
C LEU A 78 24.81 -21.78 25.89
N CYS A 79 24.89 -20.54 25.40
CA CYS A 79 24.53 -20.18 24.04
C CYS A 79 25.68 -19.51 23.30
N GLU A 80 25.93 -19.97 22.08
CA GLU A 80 26.82 -19.33 21.10
C GLU A 80 25.97 -18.79 19.95
N ALA A 81 26.18 -17.55 19.55
CA ALA A 81 25.38 -16.88 18.53
C ALA A 81 26.27 -16.35 17.40
N LYS A 82 25.91 -16.66 16.14
CA LYS A 82 26.67 -16.26 14.95
C LYS A 82 25.77 -15.69 13.84
N ALA A 83 26.08 -14.46 13.43
CA ALA A 83 25.43 -13.72 12.35
C ALA A 83 26.32 -13.68 11.09
N TYR A 84 26.83 -14.84 10.66
CA TYR A 84 27.61 -14.91 9.42
C TYR A 84 26.71 -14.88 8.20
N ALA A 85 27.23 -14.40 7.07
CA ALA A 85 26.57 -14.59 5.78
C ALA A 85 26.54 -16.10 5.46
N ASP A 86 27.67 -16.80 5.56
CA ASP A 86 27.71 -18.23 5.26
C ASP A 86 27.18 -19.11 6.41
N PRO A 87 26.62 -20.30 6.11
CA PRO A 87 26.26 -21.28 7.13
C PRO A 87 27.44 -21.66 8.02
N VAL A 88 27.16 -21.90 9.30
CA VAL A 88 28.20 -22.23 10.29
C VAL A 88 28.99 -23.47 9.88
N SER A 89 30.32 -23.34 9.97
CA SER A 89 31.30 -24.36 9.59
C SER A 89 31.65 -25.31 10.74
N MET A 90 32.24 -26.46 10.40
CA MET A 90 32.67 -27.47 11.39
C MET A 90 33.65 -26.95 12.45
N PRO A 91 34.66 -26.11 12.13
CA PRO A 91 35.53 -25.54 13.16
C PRO A 91 34.77 -24.73 14.21
N THR A 92 33.79 -23.93 13.80
CA THR A 92 32.95 -23.15 14.73
C THR A 92 32.08 -24.07 15.58
N TRP A 93 31.48 -25.10 14.97
CA TRP A 93 30.73 -26.12 15.69
C TRP A 93 31.57 -26.86 16.73
N GLN A 94 32.79 -27.28 16.38
CA GLN A 94 33.72 -27.95 17.31
C GLN A 94 34.14 -27.04 18.47
N LYS A 95 34.38 -25.75 18.20
CA LYS A 95 34.64 -24.77 19.26
C LYS A 95 33.47 -24.69 20.22
N PHE A 96 32.24 -24.55 19.72
CA PHE A 96 31.03 -24.55 20.54
C PHE A 96 30.91 -25.82 21.40
N LEU A 97 31.09 -27.01 20.80
CA LEU A 97 31.06 -28.27 21.55
C LEU A 97 32.15 -28.36 22.62
N GLY A 98 33.35 -27.83 22.35
CA GLY A 98 34.43 -27.73 23.33
C GLY A 98 34.05 -26.85 24.52
N LYS A 99 33.42 -25.69 24.27
CA LYS A 99 32.90 -24.80 25.33
C LYS A 99 31.85 -25.51 26.18
N LEU A 100 30.91 -26.20 25.52
CA LEU A 100 29.85 -26.96 26.20
C LEU A 100 30.42 -28.12 27.03
N PHE A 101 31.44 -28.81 26.53
CA PHE A 101 32.13 -29.87 27.26
C PHE A 101 32.73 -29.36 28.58
N ILE A 102 33.41 -28.22 28.54
CA ILE A 102 33.98 -27.57 29.74
C ILE A 102 32.86 -27.20 30.72
N ALA A 103 31.80 -26.53 30.25
CA ALA A 103 30.67 -26.14 31.10
C ALA A 103 29.98 -27.36 31.75
N ARG A 104 29.91 -28.48 31.04
CA ARG A 104 29.31 -29.73 31.57
C ARG A 104 30.20 -30.50 32.52
N ALA A 105 31.52 -30.26 32.50
CA ALA A 105 32.41 -30.79 33.52
C ALA A 105 32.07 -30.19 34.90
N GLU A 106 31.59 -28.94 34.94
CA GLU A 106 31.15 -28.27 36.16
C GLU A 106 29.68 -28.60 36.48
N ASN A 107 28.78 -28.51 35.49
CA ASN A 107 27.37 -28.85 35.65
C ASN A 107 26.88 -29.79 34.52
N PRO A 108 26.81 -31.11 34.76
CA PRO A 108 26.41 -32.10 33.75
C PRO A 108 25.01 -31.87 33.15
N GLY A 109 24.17 -31.07 33.82
CA GLY A 109 22.83 -30.68 33.35
C GLY A 109 22.81 -29.63 32.24
N THR A 110 23.94 -28.94 31.98
CA THR A 110 23.99 -27.76 31.11
C THR A 110 23.46 -28.02 29.70
N LEU A 111 22.51 -27.19 29.27
CA LEU A 111 22.00 -27.14 27.90
C LEU A 111 22.97 -26.36 27.01
N GLY A 112 23.15 -26.83 25.77
CA GLY A 112 23.92 -26.12 24.76
C GLY A 112 23.02 -25.64 23.64
N MET A 113 23.10 -24.36 23.28
CA MET A 113 22.38 -23.79 22.14
C MET A 113 23.34 -23.09 21.19
N LEU A 114 23.26 -23.42 19.90
CA LEU A 114 23.93 -22.69 18.84
C LEU A 114 22.88 -21.94 18.03
N VAL A 115 22.95 -20.61 18.04
CA VAL A 115 22.14 -19.73 17.20
C VAL A 115 22.93 -19.35 15.96
N ALA A 116 22.43 -19.73 14.78
CA ALA A 116 23.10 -19.55 13.50
C ALA A 116 22.11 -19.00 12.47
N LEU A 117 22.12 -17.69 12.20
CA LEU A 117 21.10 -17.04 11.38
C LEU A 117 20.97 -17.65 9.97
N SER A 118 22.11 -17.90 9.32
CA SER A 118 22.20 -18.56 8.00
C SER A 118 22.20 -20.09 8.07
N GLY A 119 21.87 -20.64 9.24
CA GLY A 119 21.88 -22.07 9.50
C GLY A 119 23.29 -22.66 9.61
N VAL A 120 23.35 -23.97 9.40
CA VAL A 120 24.57 -24.76 9.54
C VAL A 120 24.82 -25.56 8.26
N ASN A 121 26.08 -25.78 7.90
CA ASN A 121 26.38 -26.56 6.70
C ASN A 121 26.07 -28.06 6.86
N GLY A 122 26.13 -28.82 5.77
CA GLY A 122 25.78 -30.25 5.77
C GLY A 122 26.59 -31.11 6.74
N ASN A 123 27.87 -30.79 6.95
CA ASN A 123 28.73 -31.51 7.89
C ASN A 123 28.32 -31.25 9.35
N VAL A 124 28.04 -30.00 9.70
CA VAL A 124 27.55 -29.63 11.03
C VAL A 124 26.18 -30.25 11.27
N ARG A 125 25.28 -30.19 10.28
CA ARG A 125 23.96 -30.81 10.37
C ARG A 125 24.04 -32.31 10.62
N GLY A 126 24.90 -33.02 9.88
CA GLY A 126 25.16 -34.45 10.09
C GLY A 126 25.68 -34.73 11.50
N SER A 127 26.68 -33.98 11.95
CA SER A 127 27.24 -34.11 13.30
C SER A 127 26.19 -33.86 14.39
N PHE A 128 25.38 -32.81 14.25
CA PHE A 128 24.31 -32.47 15.19
C PHE A 128 23.27 -33.58 15.28
N LEU A 129 22.79 -34.10 14.14
CA LEU A 129 21.78 -35.16 14.13
C LEU A 129 22.29 -36.44 14.81
N SER A 130 23.52 -36.87 14.52
CA SER A 130 24.12 -38.03 15.19
C SER A 130 24.34 -37.83 16.69
N LEU A 131 24.70 -36.62 17.11
CA LEU A 131 24.83 -36.29 18.55
C LEU A 131 23.48 -36.28 19.25
N ARG A 132 22.44 -35.76 18.59
CA ARG A 132 21.09 -35.62 19.18
C ARG A 132 20.43 -36.96 19.50
N GLU A 133 20.83 -38.04 18.83
CA GLU A 133 20.40 -39.40 19.16
C GLU A 133 20.83 -39.84 20.58
N ARG A 134 21.92 -39.27 21.08
CA ARG A 134 22.51 -39.61 22.39
C ARG A 134 22.39 -38.48 23.41
N ASP A 135 22.28 -37.24 22.94
CA ASP A 135 22.24 -36.05 23.76
C ASP A 135 21.15 -35.09 23.27
N ASN A 136 20.01 -35.12 23.97
CA ASN A 136 18.86 -34.27 23.68
C ASN A 136 18.96 -32.86 24.28
N ARG A 137 20.11 -32.48 24.85
CA ARG A 137 20.35 -31.18 25.50
C ARG A 137 21.14 -30.21 24.63
N ILE A 138 21.32 -30.53 23.35
CA ILE A 138 21.96 -29.67 22.35
C ILE A 138 20.91 -29.19 21.35
N PHE A 139 20.90 -27.90 21.09
CA PHE A 139 19.97 -27.24 20.18
C PHE A 139 20.72 -26.43 19.14
N VAL A 140 20.20 -26.43 17.91
CA VAL A 140 20.61 -25.53 16.84
C VAL A 140 19.38 -24.73 16.43
N VAL A 141 19.47 -23.41 16.49
CA VAL A 141 18.39 -22.47 16.17
C VAL A 141 18.86 -21.62 15.00
N ASP A 142 18.08 -21.58 13.92
CA ASP A 142 18.35 -20.74 12.76
C ASP A 142 17.47 -19.48 12.72
N GLY A 143 17.74 -18.58 11.78
CA GLY A 143 16.98 -17.34 11.63
C GLY A 143 15.50 -17.58 11.31
N ASN A 144 15.17 -18.66 10.59
CA ASN A 144 13.79 -19.04 10.31
C ASN A 144 13.03 -19.40 11.58
N LEU A 145 13.65 -20.16 12.49
CA LEU A 145 13.03 -20.54 13.75
C LEU A 145 12.82 -19.32 14.66
N LEU A 146 13.78 -18.40 14.70
CA LEU A 146 13.65 -17.13 15.44
C LEU A 146 12.49 -16.29 14.89
N LEU A 147 12.42 -16.09 13.57
CA LEU A 147 11.34 -15.33 12.95
C LEU A 147 9.98 -16.00 13.19
N LYS A 148 9.87 -17.32 13.07
CA LYS A 148 8.64 -18.07 13.37
C LYS A 148 8.21 -17.90 14.83
N ASN A 149 9.14 -17.91 15.77
CA ASN A 149 8.84 -17.67 17.18
C ASN A 149 8.35 -16.23 17.39
N ALA A 150 9.01 -15.24 16.78
CA ALA A 150 8.61 -13.84 16.84
C ALA A 150 7.19 -13.63 16.28
N THR A 151 6.87 -14.26 15.14
CA THR A 151 5.51 -14.24 14.57
C THR A 151 4.48 -14.89 15.50
N ARG A 152 4.78 -16.07 16.05
CA ARG A 152 3.88 -16.76 16.99
C ARG A 152 3.61 -15.93 18.25
N ASN A 153 4.59 -15.16 18.70
CA ASN A 153 4.50 -14.31 19.87
C ASN A 153 3.89 -12.92 19.56
N GLY A 154 3.46 -12.67 18.31
CA GLY A 154 2.86 -11.40 17.88
C GLY A 154 3.85 -10.23 17.79
N GLN A 155 5.15 -10.50 17.82
CA GLN A 155 6.19 -9.46 17.71
C GLN A 155 6.40 -9.01 16.25
N VAL A 156 6.02 -9.85 15.28
CA VAL A 156 6.15 -9.60 13.84
C VAL A 156 4.91 -10.17 13.15
N SER A 157 4.34 -9.44 12.20
CA SER A 157 3.25 -9.96 11.35
C SER A 157 3.78 -11.00 10.35
N SER A 158 2.88 -11.78 9.74
CA SER A 158 3.30 -12.71 8.68
C SER A 158 3.79 -11.96 7.44
N GLU A 159 4.68 -12.58 6.66
CA GLU A 159 5.17 -11.98 5.40
C GLU A 159 4.00 -11.62 4.46
N VAL A 160 2.96 -12.46 4.41
CA VAL A 160 1.77 -12.24 3.58
C VAL A 160 1.02 -10.97 4.01
N ASP A 161 0.80 -10.81 5.32
CA ASP A 161 0.07 -9.65 5.85
C ASP A 161 0.87 -8.37 5.64
N VAL A 162 2.18 -8.42 5.86
CA VAL A 162 3.07 -7.27 5.65
C VAL A 162 3.14 -6.89 4.18
N ARG A 163 3.28 -7.87 3.28
CA ARG A 163 3.25 -7.65 1.84
C ARG A 163 1.99 -6.93 1.42
N SER A 164 0.83 -7.48 1.79
CA SER A 164 -0.47 -6.88 1.50
C SER A 164 -0.57 -5.45 2.04
N THR A 165 -0.13 -5.22 3.28
CA THR A 165 -0.15 -3.90 3.91
C THR A 165 0.73 -2.89 3.17
N ILE A 166 1.96 -3.28 2.81
CA ILE A 166 2.92 -2.42 2.12
C ILE A 166 2.46 -2.14 0.68
N GLU A 167 2.07 -3.16 -0.06
CA GLU A 167 1.62 -3.04 -1.45
C GLU A 167 0.36 -2.17 -1.55
N THR A 168 -0.60 -2.37 -0.64
CA THR A 168 -1.82 -1.53 -0.59
C THR A 168 -1.49 -0.08 -0.22
N ARG A 169 -0.60 0.13 0.75
CA ARG A 169 -0.28 1.49 1.22
C ARG A 169 0.55 2.28 0.22
N LEU A 170 1.49 1.62 -0.45
CA LEU A 170 2.44 2.25 -1.36
C LEU A 170 2.07 2.07 -2.84
N GLN A 171 0.96 1.37 -3.12
CA GLN A 171 0.42 1.10 -4.46
C GLN A 171 1.51 0.62 -5.43
N ARG A 172 2.41 -0.22 -4.93
CA ARG A 172 3.55 -0.75 -5.66
C ARG A 172 3.76 -2.19 -5.23
N ARG A 173 3.96 -3.08 -6.20
CA ARG A 173 4.23 -4.49 -5.95
C ARG A 173 5.62 -4.67 -5.34
N VAL A 174 5.72 -5.48 -4.29
CA VAL A 174 6.98 -5.80 -3.62
C VAL A 174 7.61 -7.00 -4.32
N SER A 175 8.84 -6.86 -4.82
CA SER A 175 9.56 -7.96 -5.46
C SER A 175 10.00 -9.00 -4.42
N ALA A 176 10.42 -8.55 -3.23
CA ALA A 176 10.82 -9.42 -2.14
C ALA A 176 10.70 -8.74 -0.77
N LEU A 177 10.51 -9.57 0.27
CA LEU A 177 10.49 -9.14 1.66
C LEU A 177 11.59 -9.85 2.43
N GLU A 178 12.32 -9.09 3.23
CA GLU A 178 13.34 -9.61 4.12
C GLU A 178 13.11 -9.07 5.53
N ALA A 179 13.03 -9.97 6.51
CA ALA A 179 12.93 -9.56 7.91
C ALA A 179 14.29 -9.05 8.39
N ALA A 180 14.30 -8.00 9.21
CA ALA A 180 15.49 -7.48 9.83
C ALA A 180 15.29 -7.19 11.32
N TYR A 181 16.39 -7.19 12.07
CA TYR A 181 16.42 -6.84 13.48
C TYR A 181 17.49 -5.81 13.79
N TYR A 182 17.11 -4.76 14.53
CA TYR A 182 18.03 -3.74 15.02
C TYR A 182 17.46 -2.98 16.22
N GLY A 183 18.30 -2.67 17.21
CA GLY A 183 17.90 -1.78 18.30
C GLY A 183 16.68 -2.29 19.07
N SER A 184 16.62 -3.60 19.30
CA SER A 184 15.53 -4.29 20.00
C SER A 184 14.16 -4.29 19.30
N ALA A 185 14.13 -4.06 17.99
CA ALA A 185 12.92 -4.12 17.19
C ALA A 185 13.12 -4.88 15.88
N TYR A 186 12.03 -5.47 15.39
CA TYR A 186 11.96 -6.10 14.08
C TYR A 186 11.47 -5.10 13.02
N TYR A 187 11.93 -5.29 11.80
CA TYR A 187 11.61 -4.48 10.63
C TYR A 187 11.41 -5.40 9.42
N TRP A 188 10.75 -4.86 8.40
CA TRP A 188 10.68 -5.48 7.08
C TRP A 188 11.33 -4.58 6.05
N LEU A 189 12.21 -5.18 5.24
CA LEU A 189 12.78 -4.57 4.05
C LEU A 189 11.94 -5.03 2.86
N ALA A 190 11.23 -4.08 2.26
CA ALA A 190 10.44 -4.31 1.06
C ALA A 190 11.23 -3.85 -0.16
N TRP A 191 11.71 -4.82 -0.92
CA TRP A 191 12.41 -4.61 -2.18
C TRP A 191 11.41 -4.34 -3.30
N TRP A 192 11.71 -3.34 -4.11
CA TRP A 192 10.90 -2.99 -5.27
C TRP A 192 11.49 -3.54 -6.56
N ASN A 193 12.83 -3.60 -6.61
CA ASN A 193 13.66 -4.20 -7.66
C ASN A 193 15.01 -4.59 -7.02
N GLU A 194 16.04 -4.82 -7.81
CA GLU A 194 17.37 -5.21 -7.32
C GLU A 194 18.11 -4.07 -6.60
N ASP A 195 17.76 -2.82 -6.90
CA ASP A 195 18.52 -1.63 -6.46
C ASP A 195 17.75 -0.71 -5.51
N GLU A 196 16.45 -0.91 -5.32
CA GLU A 196 15.58 -0.03 -4.53
C GLU A 196 14.80 -0.83 -3.47
N TYR A 197 14.81 -0.32 -2.24
CA TYR A 197 14.04 -0.90 -1.15
C TYR A 197 13.47 0.18 -0.23
N SER A 198 12.49 -0.20 0.57
CA SER A 198 11.94 0.61 1.66
C SER A 198 11.92 -0.19 2.97
N VAL A 199 11.79 0.51 4.09
CA VAL A 199 11.75 -0.13 5.42
C VAL A 199 10.46 0.23 6.12
N SER A 200 9.81 -0.78 6.68
CA SER A 200 8.66 -0.66 7.57
C SER A 200 8.95 -1.24 8.94
N ASP A 201 8.07 -0.99 9.90
CA ASP A 201 8.10 -1.73 11.16
C ASP A 201 7.73 -3.22 11.00
N ALA A 202 7.70 -3.94 12.11
CA ALA A 202 7.38 -5.36 12.19
C ALA A 202 5.99 -5.76 11.65
N HIS A 203 5.12 -4.78 11.39
CA HIS A 203 3.73 -4.96 10.97
C HIS A 203 3.41 -4.29 9.61
N GLY A 204 4.41 -3.76 8.90
CA GLY A 204 4.23 -3.13 7.58
C GLY A 204 3.92 -1.64 7.61
N GLN A 205 3.93 -1.01 8.79
CA GLN A 205 3.63 0.40 8.97
C GLN A 205 4.85 1.29 8.71
N PRO A 206 4.64 2.54 8.25
CA PRO A 206 5.74 3.45 7.99
C PRO A 206 6.50 3.81 9.26
N LEU A 207 7.82 3.89 9.15
CA LEU A 207 8.66 4.38 10.23
C LEU A 207 8.59 5.91 10.34
N SER A 208 8.75 6.42 11.56
CA SER A 208 8.95 7.86 11.75
C SER A 208 10.29 8.30 11.17
N ALA A 209 10.39 9.56 10.73
CA ALA A 209 11.63 10.10 10.14
C ALA A 209 12.86 9.90 11.05
N ARG A 210 12.67 10.05 12.38
CA ARG A 210 13.74 9.79 13.36
C ARG A 210 14.18 8.33 13.36
N ARG A 211 13.24 7.39 13.36
CA ARG A 211 13.56 5.95 13.34
C ARG A 211 14.23 5.53 12.04
N LEU A 212 13.81 6.11 10.92
CA LEU A 212 14.45 5.86 9.63
C LEU A 212 15.89 6.37 9.62
N ALA A 213 16.13 7.58 10.12
CA ALA A 213 17.48 8.16 10.26
C ALA A 213 18.39 7.31 11.16
N ASP A 214 17.86 6.75 12.26
CA ASP A 214 18.60 5.84 13.14
C ASP A 214 19.00 4.52 12.42
N LEU A 215 18.30 4.14 11.35
CA LEU A 215 18.54 2.91 10.58
C LEU A 215 19.44 3.11 9.35
N GLU A 216 19.65 4.33 8.87
CA GLU A 216 20.40 4.59 7.63
C GLU A 216 21.81 3.97 7.65
N ALA A 217 22.59 4.21 8.70
CA ALA A 217 23.95 3.68 8.82
C ALA A 217 23.97 2.13 8.98
N PRO A 218 23.14 1.52 9.86
CA PRO A 218 23.01 0.06 9.93
C PRO A 218 22.59 -0.60 8.61
N LEU A 219 21.66 0.01 7.86
CA LEU A 219 21.18 -0.49 6.58
C LEU A 219 22.28 -0.42 5.52
N ALA A 220 22.97 0.71 5.40
CA ALA A 220 24.09 0.88 4.45
C ALA A 220 25.23 -0.13 4.70
N GLY A 221 25.42 -0.58 5.94
CA GLY A 221 26.40 -1.61 6.31
C GLY A 221 25.93 -3.06 6.12
N ALA A 222 24.67 -3.28 5.76
CA ALA A 222 24.07 -4.62 5.66
C ALA A 222 23.45 -4.93 4.29
N VAL A 223 23.04 -3.90 3.54
CA VAL A 223 22.22 -4.04 2.34
C VAL A 223 22.75 -3.15 1.22
N SER A 224 22.81 -3.68 0.00
CA SER A 224 23.14 -2.92 -1.22
C SER A 224 21.87 -2.38 -1.86
N GLY A 225 21.76 -1.07 -2.06
CA GLY A 225 20.62 -0.46 -2.73
C GLY A 225 20.28 0.93 -2.19
N THR A 226 19.34 1.58 -2.85
CA THR A 226 18.84 2.90 -2.51
C THR A 226 17.61 2.77 -1.62
N LEU A 227 17.72 3.35 -0.41
CA LEU A 227 16.59 3.47 0.50
C LEU A 227 15.61 4.52 -0.02
N LEU A 228 14.40 4.08 -0.39
CA LEU A 228 13.31 4.95 -0.80
C LEU A 228 12.44 5.29 0.41
N GLY A 229 12.31 6.59 0.70
CA GLY A 229 11.29 7.10 1.62
C GLY A 229 9.88 6.95 1.02
N ALA A 230 8.87 6.80 1.90
CA ALA A 230 7.48 6.64 1.49
C ALA A 230 6.98 7.74 0.53
N GLU A 231 7.45 8.97 0.71
CA GLU A 231 7.08 10.11 -0.15
C GLU A 231 7.65 10.00 -1.56
N ASN A 232 8.88 9.50 -1.71
CA ASN A 232 9.47 9.29 -3.03
C ASN A 232 8.76 8.15 -3.77
N ILE A 233 8.36 7.10 -3.05
CA ILE A 233 7.60 5.98 -3.62
C ILE A 233 6.23 6.45 -4.09
N ARG A 234 5.55 7.27 -3.28
CA ARG A 234 4.28 7.89 -3.65
C ARG A 234 4.41 8.77 -4.90
N LYS A 235 5.43 9.64 -4.96
CA LYS A 235 5.71 10.46 -6.15
C LYS A 235 6.02 9.62 -7.40
N GLN A 236 6.76 8.54 -7.26
CA GLN A 236 7.02 7.60 -8.36
C GLN A 236 5.73 6.91 -8.82
N ALA A 237 4.86 6.50 -7.89
CA ALA A 237 3.56 5.90 -8.22
C ALA A 237 2.64 6.91 -8.92
N GLU A 238 2.56 8.15 -8.42
CA GLU A 238 1.81 9.26 -9.03
C GLU A 238 2.34 9.55 -10.46
N ALA A 239 3.66 9.58 -10.66
CA ALA A 239 4.26 9.78 -11.99
C ALA A 239 3.94 8.63 -12.97
N ARG A 240 4.02 7.37 -12.52
CA ARG A 240 3.64 6.22 -13.35
C ARG A 240 2.15 6.20 -13.67
N HIS A 241 1.31 6.61 -12.72
CA HIS A 241 -0.12 6.77 -12.95
C HIS A 241 -0.39 7.85 -13.99
N GLU A 242 0.31 8.98 -13.92
CA GLU A 242 0.21 10.02 -14.95
C GLU A 242 0.60 9.51 -16.34
N LEU A 243 1.67 8.71 -16.45
CA LEU A 243 2.02 8.04 -17.72
C LEU A 243 0.90 7.11 -18.19
N LYS A 244 0.32 6.28 -17.30
CA LYS A 244 -0.81 5.41 -17.60
C LYS A 244 -2.02 6.21 -18.10
N LEU A 245 -2.33 7.33 -17.46
CA LEU A 245 -3.41 8.23 -17.88
C LEU A 245 -3.19 8.81 -19.27
N ASN A 246 -1.96 9.22 -19.59
CA ASN A 246 -1.62 9.71 -20.93
C ASN A 246 -1.79 8.60 -22.00
N LEU A 247 -1.48 7.35 -21.66
CA LEU A 247 -1.75 6.21 -22.54
C LEU A 247 -3.25 5.98 -22.70
N ILE A 248 -4.03 6.01 -21.61
CA ILE A 248 -5.49 5.86 -21.65
C ILE A 248 -6.14 6.98 -22.47
N ASP A 249 -5.70 8.23 -22.32
CA ASP A 249 -6.14 9.37 -23.13
C ASP A 249 -5.94 9.07 -24.63
N ARG A 250 -4.76 8.61 -25.05
CA ARG A 250 -4.50 8.18 -26.44
C ARG A 250 -5.45 7.07 -26.90
N LEU A 251 -5.73 6.10 -26.04
CA LEU A 251 -6.66 5.01 -26.35
C LEU A 251 -8.10 5.49 -26.55
N PHE A 252 -8.57 6.46 -25.75
CA PHE A 252 -9.89 7.08 -25.95
C PHE A 252 -9.98 7.81 -27.29
N HIS A 253 -8.88 8.40 -27.78
CA HIS A 253 -8.80 8.98 -29.13
C HIS A 253 -8.73 7.93 -30.26
N GLY A 254 -8.96 6.66 -29.94
CA GLY A 254 -8.91 5.55 -30.90
C GLY A 254 -7.50 5.20 -31.38
N SER A 255 -6.46 5.71 -30.72
CA SER A 255 -5.09 5.31 -31.02
C SER A 255 -4.83 3.90 -30.52
N VAL A 256 -3.90 3.23 -31.18
CA VAL A 256 -3.27 2.01 -30.67
C VAL A 256 -1.92 2.40 -30.06
N VAL A 257 -1.60 1.84 -28.90
CA VAL A 257 -0.29 2.03 -28.26
C VAL A 257 0.56 0.79 -28.52
N SER A 258 1.79 0.96 -28.99
CA SER A 258 2.72 -0.15 -29.22
C SER A 258 3.83 -0.18 -28.17
N LEU A 259 4.25 -1.37 -27.74
CA LEU A 259 5.41 -1.51 -26.82
C LEU A 259 6.69 -0.88 -27.41
N GLY A 260 6.86 -0.95 -28.73
CA GLY A 260 8.00 -0.36 -29.44
C GLY A 260 8.03 1.18 -29.44
N ASP A 261 6.91 1.83 -29.11
CA ASP A 261 6.78 3.29 -29.07
C ASP A 261 7.04 3.88 -27.67
N CYS A 262 7.35 3.03 -26.67
CA CYS A 262 7.65 3.46 -25.31
C CYS A 262 9.11 3.96 -25.24
N PRO A 263 9.36 5.27 -25.10
CA PRO A 263 10.69 5.86 -25.10
C PRO A 263 11.44 5.67 -23.78
N THR A 264 10.75 5.27 -22.70
CA THR A 264 11.32 5.10 -21.37
C THR A 264 10.89 3.77 -20.74
N ASP A 265 11.69 3.26 -19.80
CA ASP A 265 11.37 2.04 -19.04
C ASP A 265 10.10 2.20 -18.21
N ASP A 266 9.84 3.40 -17.66
CA ASP A 266 8.62 3.69 -16.90
C ASP A 266 7.36 3.68 -17.80
N GLU A 267 7.46 4.18 -19.04
CA GLU A 267 6.38 4.04 -20.02
C GLU A 267 6.17 2.59 -20.44
N GLY A 268 7.24 1.81 -20.62
CA GLY A 268 7.14 0.38 -20.88
C GLY A 268 6.49 -0.40 -19.73
N ALA A 269 6.74 0.00 -18.48
CA ALA A 269 6.09 -0.57 -17.30
C ALA A 269 4.60 -0.18 -17.24
N ALA A 270 4.26 1.09 -17.51
CA ALA A 270 2.88 1.55 -17.59
C ALA A 270 2.10 0.85 -18.71
N PHE A 271 2.72 0.66 -19.87
CA PHE A 271 2.19 -0.14 -20.97
C PHE A 271 1.91 -1.57 -20.55
N THR A 272 2.90 -2.24 -19.94
CA THR A 272 2.74 -3.63 -19.48
C THR A 272 1.59 -3.74 -18.49
N SER A 273 1.50 -2.80 -17.55
CA SER A 273 0.38 -2.74 -16.60
C SER A 273 -0.96 -2.54 -17.30
N LEU A 274 -1.03 -1.72 -18.35
CA LEU A 274 -2.26 -1.47 -19.11
C LEU A 274 -2.68 -2.68 -19.96
N ALA A 275 -1.71 -3.40 -20.52
CA ALA A 275 -1.95 -4.61 -21.31
C ALA A 275 -2.56 -5.76 -20.49
N GLU A 276 -2.37 -5.76 -19.17
CA GLU A 276 -2.96 -6.73 -18.23
C GLU A 276 -4.39 -6.35 -17.79
N GLU A 277 -4.87 -5.15 -18.12
CA GLU A 277 -6.17 -4.67 -17.66
C GLU A 277 -7.33 -5.26 -18.47
N PRO A 278 -8.47 -5.59 -17.83
CA PRO A 278 -9.59 -6.30 -18.47
C PRO A 278 -10.37 -5.43 -19.47
N TYR A 279 -10.14 -4.12 -19.47
CA TYR A 279 -10.75 -3.19 -20.43
C TYR A 279 -9.89 -2.99 -21.68
N CYS A 280 -8.70 -3.61 -21.74
CA CYS A 280 -7.79 -3.54 -22.87
C CYS A 280 -7.79 -4.85 -23.67
N ARG A 281 -7.62 -4.72 -24.98
CA ARG A 281 -7.36 -5.82 -25.90
C ARG A 281 -5.93 -5.71 -26.40
N VAL A 282 -5.21 -6.83 -26.36
CA VAL A 282 -3.83 -6.94 -26.83
C VAL A 282 -3.79 -7.73 -28.13
N GLU A 283 -3.26 -7.12 -29.20
CA GLU A 283 -3.04 -7.78 -30.49
C GLU A 283 -1.55 -7.67 -30.86
N GLY A 284 -0.79 -8.73 -30.63
CA GLY A 284 0.66 -8.69 -30.83
C GLY A 284 1.38 -7.82 -29.79
N GLN A 285 1.96 -6.69 -30.21
CA GLN A 285 2.62 -5.71 -29.33
C GLN A 285 1.80 -4.42 -29.17
N GLU A 286 0.55 -4.46 -29.59
CA GLU A 286 -0.36 -3.33 -29.63
C GLU A 286 -1.47 -3.50 -28.58
N VAL A 287 -1.79 -2.41 -27.88
CA VAL A 287 -2.88 -2.31 -26.90
C VAL A 287 -3.92 -1.34 -27.43
N ALA A 288 -5.18 -1.75 -27.39
CA ALA A 288 -6.35 -0.94 -27.71
C ALA A 288 -7.42 -1.04 -26.61
N LEU A 289 -8.29 -0.04 -26.50
CA LEU A 289 -9.46 -0.10 -25.62
C LEU A 289 -10.53 -1.01 -26.24
N ILE A 290 -11.15 -1.86 -25.43
CA ILE A 290 -12.33 -2.63 -25.87
C ILE A 290 -13.51 -1.66 -26.05
N ALA A 291 -14.31 -1.83 -27.10
CA ALA A 291 -15.47 -0.97 -27.34
C ALA A 291 -16.45 -1.02 -26.15
N ALA A 292 -17.09 0.11 -25.84
CA ALA A 292 -17.94 0.23 -24.66
C ALA A 292 -19.03 -0.86 -24.58
N ASP A 293 -19.69 -1.17 -25.69
CA ASP A 293 -20.76 -2.18 -25.76
C ASP A 293 -20.27 -3.61 -25.47
N ASP A 294 -18.97 -3.87 -25.65
CA ASP A 294 -18.35 -5.18 -25.46
C ASP A 294 -17.76 -5.36 -24.04
N LEU A 295 -17.70 -4.30 -23.22
CA LEU A 295 -17.21 -4.39 -21.85
C LEU A 295 -18.25 -5.07 -20.95
N ASP A 296 -17.81 -6.01 -20.11
CA ASP A 296 -18.64 -6.50 -19.00
C ASP A 296 -18.60 -5.54 -17.79
N ALA A 297 -19.40 -5.83 -16.76
CA ALA A 297 -19.44 -5.00 -15.55
C ALA A 297 -18.10 -4.93 -14.81
N VAL A 298 -17.27 -5.98 -14.88
CA VAL A 298 -15.96 -6.01 -14.21
C VAL A 298 -14.99 -5.09 -14.94
N ALA A 299 -14.95 -5.18 -16.27
CA ALA A 299 -14.04 -4.44 -17.12
C ALA A 299 -14.37 -2.93 -17.12
N VAL A 300 -15.64 -2.55 -17.31
CA VAL A 300 -16.04 -1.13 -17.30
C VAL A 300 -15.82 -0.49 -15.92
N ARG A 301 -16.10 -1.21 -14.84
CA ARG A 301 -15.77 -0.78 -13.47
C ARG A 301 -14.27 -0.55 -13.31
N ARG A 302 -13.45 -1.51 -13.76
CA ARG A 302 -12.00 -1.45 -13.60
C ARG A 302 -11.39 -0.30 -14.39
N LEU A 303 -11.93 0.06 -15.55
CA LEU A 303 -11.53 1.24 -16.32
C LEU A 303 -11.64 2.51 -15.47
N PHE A 304 -12.82 2.80 -14.92
CA PHE A 304 -13.04 4.02 -14.13
C PHE A 304 -12.29 4.02 -12.80
N ILE A 305 -12.17 2.87 -12.12
CA ILE A 305 -11.31 2.78 -10.92
C ILE A 305 -9.85 3.07 -11.29
N SER A 306 -9.38 2.54 -12.42
CA SER A 306 -8.02 2.75 -12.87
C SER A 306 -7.72 4.20 -13.21
N LEU A 307 -8.70 5.02 -13.61
CA LEU A 307 -8.49 6.45 -13.87
C LEU A 307 -8.18 7.22 -12.59
N PHE A 308 -8.84 6.86 -11.48
CA PHE A 308 -8.76 7.59 -10.19
C PHE A 308 -7.94 6.86 -9.12
N GLU A 309 -7.02 5.99 -9.53
CA GLU A 309 -6.14 5.24 -8.62
C GLU A 309 -5.22 6.20 -7.82
N HIS A 310 -4.78 7.29 -8.46
CA HIS A 310 -4.08 8.40 -7.82
C HIS A 310 -4.69 9.75 -8.21
N ALA A 311 -4.11 10.84 -7.67
CA ALA A 311 -4.49 12.19 -8.03
C ALA A 311 -4.34 12.41 -9.55
N VAL A 312 -5.43 12.83 -10.19
CA VAL A 312 -5.48 13.05 -11.64
C VAL A 312 -5.24 14.52 -11.93
N PRO A 313 -4.18 14.88 -12.68
CA PRO A 313 -4.02 16.25 -13.11
C PRO A 313 -5.07 16.58 -14.19
N VAL A 314 -5.62 17.79 -14.14
CA VAL A 314 -6.75 18.21 -15.00
C VAL A 314 -6.39 18.16 -16.49
N HIS A 315 -5.13 18.41 -16.85
CA HIS A 315 -4.68 18.31 -18.25
C HIS A 315 -4.73 16.88 -18.82
N ALA A 316 -4.80 15.85 -17.96
CA ALA A 316 -4.95 14.46 -18.38
C ALA A 316 -6.41 14.06 -18.66
N LEU A 317 -7.37 14.97 -18.46
CA LEU A 317 -8.79 14.78 -18.77
C LEU A 317 -9.16 15.29 -20.18
N GLY A 318 -8.21 15.30 -21.12
CA GLY A 318 -8.42 15.78 -22.48
C GLY A 318 -9.56 15.03 -23.19
N PHE A 319 -9.54 13.70 -23.12
CA PHE A 319 -10.62 12.85 -23.61
C PHE A 319 -12.02 13.21 -23.08
N MET A 320 -12.11 13.79 -21.88
CA MET A 320 -13.38 14.20 -21.27
C MET A 320 -13.96 15.45 -21.92
N ALA A 321 -13.11 16.42 -22.26
CA ALA A 321 -13.52 17.64 -22.96
C ALA A 321 -14.00 17.36 -24.39
N GLU A 322 -13.54 16.26 -24.99
CA GLU A 322 -13.97 15.80 -26.31
C GLU A 322 -15.12 14.78 -26.26
N HIS A 323 -15.68 14.51 -25.07
CA HIS A 323 -16.78 13.56 -24.87
C HIS A 323 -16.47 12.11 -25.31
N LEU A 324 -15.20 11.73 -25.36
CA LEU A 324 -14.77 10.39 -25.82
C LEU A 324 -15.09 9.27 -24.81
N HIS A 325 -15.36 9.63 -23.55
CA HIS A 325 -15.73 8.72 -22.48
C HIS A 325 -17.24 8.45 -22.39
N ASP A 326 -18.08 9.23 -23.07
CA ASP A 326 -19.53 9.22 -22.88
C ASP A 326 -20.13 7.81 -23.02
N SER A 327 -19.77 7.07 -24.07
CA SER A 327 -20.25 5.69 -24.29
C SER A 327 -19.83 4.73 -23.18
N TYR A 328 -18.65 4.92 -22.60
CA TYR A 328 -18.16 4.10 -21.49
C TYR A 328 -18.89 4.42 -20.18
N VAL A 329 -19.25 5.69 -19.95
CA VAL A 329 -20.09 6.09 -18.81
C VAL A 329 -21.50 5.54 -18.96
N GLN A 330 -22.07 5.57 -20.17
CA GLN A 330 -23.38 4.95 -20.44
C GLN A 330 -23.33 3.45 -20.14
N ARG A 331 -22.27 2.76 -20.59
CA ARG A 331 -22.06 1.35 -20.27
C ARG A 331 -21.93 1.09 -18.77
N LEU A 332 -21.25 1.97 -18.04
CA LEU A 332 -21.12 1.88 -16.58
C LEU A 332 -22.49 1.97 -15.90
N ILE A 333 -23.36 2.86 -16.37
CA ILE A 333 -24.75 2.99 -15.89
C ILE A 333 -25.54 1.70 -16.20
N ASP A 334 -25.40 1.15 -17.40
CA ASP A 334 -26.04 -0.12 -17.78
C ASP A 334 -25.59 -1.29 -16.91
N ALA A 335 -24.33 -1.26 -16.44
CA ALA A 335 -23.73 -2.27 -15.58
C ALA A 335 -24.11 -2.11 -14.09
N LEU A 336 -24.82 -1.04 -13.68
CA LEU A 336 -25.15 -0.80 -12.28
C LEU A 336 -25.87 -1.97 -11.60
N PRO A 337 -26.84 -2.67 -12.21
CA PRO A 337 -27.47 -3.81 -11.58
C PRO A 337 -26.47 -4.92 -11.26
N GLU A 338 -25.44 -5.14 -12.08
CA GLU A 338 -24.41 -6.15 -11.79
C GLU A 338 -23.47 -5.68 -10.67
N ILE A 339 -23.06 -4.41 -10.72
CA ILE A 339 -22.14 -3.80 -9.73
C ILE A 339 -22.78 -3.70 -8.34
N GLN A 340 -24.08 -3.37 -8.28
CA GLN A 340 -24.83 -3.06 -7.06
C GLN A 340 -25.82 -4.18 -6.68
N ARG A 341 -25.61 -5.42 -7.13
CA ARG A 341 -26.40 -6.62 -6.76
C ARG A 341 -27.91 -6.46 -6.99
N GLY A 342 -28.29 -6.08 -8.20
CA GLY A 342 -29.67 -5.94 -8.66
C GLY A 342 -30.32 -4.61 -8.34
N PHE A 343 -29.55 -3.59 -7.90
CA PHE A 343 -30.07 -2.23 -7.77
C PHE A 343 -30.38 -1.64 -9.15
N THR A 344 -31.55 -1.03 -9.26
CA THR A 344 -32.01 -0.36 -10.47
C THR A 344 -32.47 1.05 -10.12
N VAL A 345 -32.24 1.97 -11.05
CA VAL A 345 -32.74 3.35 -10.96
C VAL A 345 -34.06 3.43 -11.72
N ASP A 346 -35.03 4.21 -11.24
CA ASP A 346 -36.30 4.37 -11.95
C ASP A 346 -36.07 5.14 -13.27
N PRO A 347 -36.88 4.94 -14.33
CA PRO A 347 -36.57 5.49 -15.65
C PRO A 347 -36.34 7.02 -15.73
N PRO A 348 -37.10 7.88 -15.03
CA PRO A 348 -36.83 9.33 -15.01
C PRO A 348 -35.50 9.69 -14.33
N ASP A 349 -35.18 8.97 -13.25
CA ASP A 349 -33.97 9.13 -12.47
C ASP A 349 -32.76 8.61 -13.27
N GLU A 350 -32.93 7.53 -14.02
CA GLU A 350 -31.91 6.97 -14.90
C GLU A 350 -31.58 7.94 -16.04
N ALA A 351 -32.59 8.53 -16.69
CA ALA A 351 -32.38 9.56 -17.70
C ALA A 351 -31.57 10.73 -17.16
N THR A 352 -31.92 11.20 -15.95
CA THR A 352 -31.17 12.26 -15.26
C THR A 352 -29.72 11.84 -14.99
N LEU A 353 -29.51 10.62 -14.50
CA LEU A 353 -28.17 10.10 -14.24
C LEU A 353 -27.33 10.02 -15.53
N ARG A 354 -27.92 9.63 -16.65
CA ARG A 354 -27.23 9.55 -17.96
C ARG A 354 -26.81 10.89 -18.51
N GLU A 355 -27.53 11.96 -18.20
CA GLU A 355 -27.18 13.33 -18.57
C GLU A 355 -26.10 13.91 -17.64
N VAL A 356 -26.19 13.64 -16.33
CA VAL A 356 -25.32 14.22 -15.32
C VAL A 356 -23.99 13.48 -15.21
N ALA A 357 -23.99 12.14 -15.22
CA ALA A 357 -22.80 11.35 -14.94
C ALA A 357 -21.62 11.66 -15.88
N PRO A 358 -21.77 11.82 -17.21
CA PRO A 358 -20.64 12.12 -18.09
C PRO A 358 -19.91 13.43 -17.76
N VAL A 359 -20.54 14.34 -17.05
CA VAL A 359 -20.01 15.67 -16.73
C VAL A 359 -19.12 15.68 -15.49
N PHE A 360 -19.37 14.77 -14.53
CA PHE A 360 -18.75 14.80 -13.21
C PHE A 360 -17.88 13.56 -12.95
N PRO A 361 -16.54 13.64 -13.03
CA PRO A 361 -15.66 12.47 -12.92
C PRO A 361 -15.76 11.72 -11.60
N SER A 362 -16.03 12.42 -10.47
CA SER A 362 -16.22 11.75 -9.18
C SER A 362 -17.48 10.88 -9.15
N VAL A 363 -18.48 11.17 -9.98
CA VAL A 363 -19.67 10.31 -10.13
C VAL A 363 -19.27 8.95 -10.68
N TRP A 364 -18.31 8.89 -11.61
CA TRP A 364 -17.85 7.61 -12.17
C TRP A 364 -17.22 6.73 -11.10
N GLY A 365 -16.44 7.32 -10.19
CA GLY A 365 -15.88 6.62 -9.04
C GLY A 365 -16.95 6.03 -8.13
N VAL A 366 -18.03 6.78 -7.87
CA VAL A 366 -19.19 6.30 -7.09
C VAL A 366 -19.90 5.16 -7.81
N LEU A 367 -20.20 5.31 -9.11
CA LEU A 367 -20.90 4.30 -9.91
C LEU A 367 -20.08 3.00 -10.05
N ALA A 368 -18.76 3.12 -10.16
CA ALA A 368 -17.85 1.98 -10.29
C ALA A 368 -17.64 1.22 -8.98
N GLN A 369 -18.07 1.73 -7.82
CA GLN A 369 -17.85 1.05 -6.54
C GLN A 369 -19.16 0.57 -5.93
N PRO A 370 -19.22 -0.68 -5.42
CA PRO A 370 -20.37 -1.15 -4.67
C PRO A 370 -20.61 -0.26 -3.44
N ILE A 371 -21.82 0.27 -3.29
CA ILE A 371 -22.21 1.00 -2.09
C ILE A 371 -22.53 -0.06 -1.04
N GLU A 372 -21.69 -0.15 0.00
CA GLU A 372 -21.71 -1.24 0.98
C GLU A 372 -23.13 -1.47 1.52
N MET A 373 -23.80 -0.41 1.97
CA MET A 373 -25.16 -0.51 2.50
C MET A 373 -26.17 -1.13 1.52
N ILE A 374 -26.16 -0.70 0.25
CA ILE A 374 -27.06 -1.22 -0.80
C ILE A 374 -26.75 -2.71 -1.02
N THR A 375 -25.47 -3.05 -1.17
CA THR A 375 -25.06 -4.44 -1.41
C THR A 375 -25.25 -5.36 -0.22
N THR A 376 -25.23 -4.84 1.01
CA THR A 376 -25.55 -5.58 2.24
C THR A 376 -27.04 -5.92 2.28
N HIS A 377 -27.92 -4.93 2.08
CA HIS A 377 -29.37 -5.17 2.02
C HIS A 377 -29.73 -6.24 0.99
N ARG A 378 -29.08 -6.19 -0.18
CA ARG A 378 -29.32 -7.08 -1.33
C ARG A 378 -28.59 -8.43 -1.25
N SER A 379 -27.73 -8.62 -0.25
CA SER A 379 -27.03 -9.90 -0.03
C SER A 379 -27.82 -10.89 0.81
N VAL A 380 -28.83 -10.39 1.53
CA VAL A 380 -29.73 -11.21 2.34
C VAL A 380 -30.79 -11.75 1.38
N ASP A 381 -30.96 -13.07 1.34
CA ASP A 381 -31.86 -13.80 0.45
C ASP A 381 -33.34 -13.68 0.89
N GLU A 382 -33.73 -12.47 1.30
CA GLU A 382 -35.07 -12.09 1.77
C GLU A 382 -35.66 -11.05 0.81
N GLU A 383 -36.98 -11.08 0.63
CA GLU A 383 -37.68 -10.06 -0.17
C GLU A 383 -37.45 -8.67 0.44
N LEU A 384 -36.87 -7.77 -0.36
CA LEU A 384 -36.65 -6.37 0.03
C LEU A 384 -37.99 -5.66 0.16
N ASN A 385 -38.26 -5.08 1.32
CA ASN A 385 -39.44 -4.25 1.51
C ASN A 385 -39.27 -2.85 0.89
N ASP A 386 -40.39 -2.16 0.64
CA ASP A 386 -40.40 -0.82 0.02
C ASP A 386 -39.57 0.23 0.78
N ALA A 387 -39.47 0.10 2.11
CA ALA A 387 -38.70 1.03 2.93
C ALA A 387 -37.18 0.88 2.68
N ILE A 388 -36.69 -0.36 2.53
CA ILE A 388 -35.30 -0.64 2.16
C ILE A 388 -35.04 -0.14 0.73
N LEU A 389 -35.92 -0.43 -0.22
CA LEU A 389 -35.78 0.04 -1.61
C LEU A 389 -35.76 1.57 -1.73
N SER A 390 -36.53 2.28 -0.90
CA SER A 390 -36.50 3.75 -0.82
C SER A 390 -35.21 4.24 -0.15
N THR A 391 -34.73 3.55 0.89
CA THR A 391 -33.47 3.89 1.57
C THR A 391 -32.28 3.73 0.63
N ASP A 392 -32.19 2.61 -0.10
CA ASP A 392 -31.14 2.38 -1.11
C ASP A 392 -31.12 3.48 -2.17
N ARG A 393 -32.29 3.85 -2.73
CA ARG A 393 -32.41 4.93 -3.72
C ARG A 393 -31.97 6.28 -3.17
N ASN A 394 -32.40 6.62 -1.95
CA ASN A 394 -32.00 7.88 -1.32
C ASN A 394 -30.48 7.92 -1.10
N THR A 395 -29.88 6.85 -0.59
CA THR A 395 -28.43 6.80 -0.36
C THR A 395 -27.65 6.84 -1.65
N PHE A 396 -28.10 6.15 -2.69
CA PHE A 396 -27.49 6.25 -4.02
C PHE A 396 -27.46 7.71 -4.48
N TRP A 397 -28.60 8.41 -4.45
CA TRP A 397 -28.67 9.81 -4.87
C TRP A 397 -27.93 10.79 -3.95
N GLU A 398 -27.84 10.51 -2.65
CA GLU A 398 -27.00 11.26 -1.71
C GLU A 398 -25.53 11.17 -2.10
N GLU A 399 -25.04 9.97 -2.45
CA GLU A 399 -23.66 9.75 -2.88
C GLU A 399 -23.35 10.42 -4.23
N ILE A 400 -24.27 10.35 -5.19
CA ILE A 400 -24.16 11.06 -6.48
C ILE A 400 -24.15 12.57 -6.27
N THR A 401 -25.08 13.11 -5.47
CA THR A 401 -25.14 14.54 -5.17
C THR A 401 -23.88 15.02 -4.44
N ARG A 402 -23.36 14.21 -3.52
CA ARG A 402 -22.10 14.48 -2.81
C ARG A 402 -20.92 14.54 -3.79
N ALA A 403 -20.83 13.62 -4.75
CA ALA A 403 -19.79 13.62 -5.78
C ALA A 403 -19.88 14.85 -6.70
N VAL A 404 -21.07 15.19 -7.19
CA VAL A 404 -21.31 16.40 -8.02
C VAL A 404 -20.87 17.67 -7.29
N ARG A 405 -21.25 17.82 -6.02
CA ARG A 405 -20.82 18.96 -5.18
C ARG A 405 -19.31 18.99 -4.98
N ALA A 406 -18.68 17.84 -4.78
CA ALA A 406 -17.23 17.76 -4.58
C ALA A 406 -16.48 18.23 -5.84
N ASP A 407 -16.87 17.75 -7.02
CA ASP A 407 -16.28 18.18 -8.29
C ASP A 407 -16.49 19.66 -8.56
N PHE A 408 -17.72 20.15 -8.40
CA PHE A 408 -18.04 21.56 -8.65
C PHE A 408 -17.31 22.52 -7.70
N THR A 409 -17.04 22.09 -6.46
CA THR A 409 -16.30 22.92 -5.49
C THR A 409 -14.79 22.77 -5.56
N ASN A 410 -14.27 21.74 -6.24
CA ASN A 410 -12.85 21.48 -6.40
C ASN A 410 -12.17 22.57 -7.25
N SER A 411 -11.24 23.33 -6.64
CA SER A 411 -10.54 24.43 -7.32
C SER A 411 -9.79 24.03 -8.58
N ALA A 412 -9.32 22.79 -8.67
CA ALA A 412 -8.66 22.29 -9.87
C ALA A 412 -9.67 22.05 -11.01
N LEU A 413 -10.86 21.52 -10.72
CA LEU A 413 -11.84 21.13 -11.73
C LEU A 413 -12.78 22.26 -12.17
N ARG A 414 -13.00 23.29 -11.36
CA ARG A 414 -13.96 24.37 -11.67
C ARG A 414 -13.78 24.98 -13.06
N GLY A 415 -12.53 25.32 -13.42
CA GLY A 415 -12.23 25.88 -14.74
C GLY A 415 -12.54 24.89 -15.84
N PHE A 416 -12.16 23.62 -15.64
CA PHE A 416 -12.47 22.54 -16.58
C PHE A 416 -13.97 22.36 -16.79
N LEU A 417 -14.73 22.25 -15.70
CA LEU A 417 -16.18 22.06 -15.74
C LEU A 417 -16.89 23.21 -16.44
N TYR A 418 -16.45 24.45 -16.20
CA TYR A 418 -17.02 25.64 -16.81
C TYR A 418 -16.65 25.77 -18.29
N ASP A 419 -15.34 25.73 -18.60
CA ASP A 419 -14.81 26.02 -19.94
C ASP A 419 -15.08 24.86 -20.92
N HIS A 420 -14.99 23.60 -20.47
CA HIS A 420 -15.05 22.44 -21.36
C HIS A 420 -16.33 21.61 -21.21
N MET A 421 -16.92 21.54 -20.02
CA MET A 421 -18.14 20.76 -19.80
C MET A 421 -19.41 21.62 -19.78
N GLY A 422 -19.29 22.95 -19.90
CA GLY A 422 -20.43 23.87 -19.91
C GLY A 422 -21.18 23.98 -18.58
N VAL A 423 -20.59 23.55 -17.46
CA VAL A 423 -21.22 23.62 -16.14
C VAL A 423 -20.99 25.00 -15.52
N ALA A 424 -22.03 25.83 -15.59
CA ALA A 424 -21.95 27.21 -15.09
C ALA A 424 -22.41 27.38 -13.63
N GLU A 425 -23.33 26.54 -13.16
CA GLU A 425 -24.03 26.75 -11.90
C GLU A 425 -24.56 25.44 -11.29
N LEU A 426 -24.56 25.37 -9.96
CA LEU A 426 -25.37 24.41 -9.19
C LEU A 426 -26.45 25.15 -8.41
N GLU A 427 -27.70 24.74 -8.62
CA GLU A 427 -28.86 25.19 -7.85
C GLU A 427 -29.32 24.08 -6.92
N GLU A 428 -29.45 24.41 -5.63
CA GLU A 428 -29.95 23.50 -4.60
C GLU A 428 -31.20 24.06 -3.95
N THR A 429 -32.30 23.31 -4.06
CA THR A 429 -33.53 23.59 -3.32
C THR A 429 -33.72 22.57 -2.21
N ALA A 430 -33.73 23.04 -0.95
CA ALA A 430 -34.00 22.20 0.21
C ALA A 430 -35.35 22.56 0.85
N LEU A 431 -36.15 21.53 1.15
CA LEU A 431 -37.44 21.64 1.82
C LEU A 431 -37.39 20.94 3.18
N VAL A 432 -37.30 21.69 4.27
CA VAL A 432 -37.19 21.16 5.63
C VAL A 432 -38.54 21.24 6.32
N THR A 433 -39.18 20.10 6.55
CA THR A 433 -40.45 20.03 7.30
C THR A 433 -40.20 19.57 8.73
N VAL A 434 -40.44 20.43 9.71
CA VAL A 434 -40.31 20.10 11.13
C VAL A 434 -41.57 19.39 11.59
N LYS A 435 -41.45 18.14 12.05
CA LYS A 435 -42.57 17.33 12.55
C LYS A 435 -42.42 17.09 14.05
N ALA A 436 -43.48 17.35 14.82
CA ALA A 436 -43.59 16.99 16.23
C ALA A 436 -44.54 15.79 16.39
N LYS A 437 -44.58 15.18 17.59
CA LYS A 437 -45.52 14.08 17.90
C LYS A 437 -47.00 14.45 17.64
N ARG A 438 -47.34 15.74 17.68
CA ARG A 438 -48.69 16.28 17.43
C ARG A 438 -48.99 16.62 15.95
N GLY A 439 -48.02 16.44 15.05
CA GLY A 439 -48.13 16.80 13.63
C GLY A 439 -46.99 17.70 13.14
N ALA A 440 -47.08 18.11 11.87
CA ALA A 440 -46.12 19.05 11.26
C ALA A 440 -46.23 20.44 11.90
N LEU A 441 -45.10 21.01 12.33
CA LEU A 441 -45.01 22.37 12.87
C LEU A 441 -44.87 23.42 11.78
N GLY A 442 -44.26 23.06 10.64
CA GLY A 442 -44.06 23.95 9.50
C GLY A 442 -43.02 23.43 8.53
N THR A 443 -42.94 24.09 7.38
CA THR A 443 -42.00 23.77 6.30
C THR A 443 -41.20 25.02 5.94
N MET A 444 -39.88 24.87 5.86
CA MET A 444 -38.95 25.92 5.45
C MET A 444 -38.39 25.54 4.07
N ARG A 445 -38.37 26.50 3.14
CA ARG A 445 -37.72 26.36 1.84
C ARG A 445 -36.48 27.24 1.82
N SER A 446 -35.34 26.67 1.44
CA SER A 446 -34.12 27.42 1.16
C SER A 446 -33.64 27.08 -0.25
N GLU A 447 -33.25 28.11 -0.99
CA GLU A 447 -32.68 28.00 -2.32
C GLU A 447 -31.25 28.54 -2.27
N ASN A 448 -30.30 27.78 -2.78
CA ASN A 448 -28.90 28.16 -2.83
C ASN A 448 -28.37 27.97 -4.25
N ARG A 449 -28.01 29.06 -4.90
CA ARG A 449 -27.42 29.07 -6.24
C ARG A 449 -25.94 29.40 -6.12
N THR A 450 -25.08 28.50 -6.61
CA THR A 450 -23.62 28.69 -6.61
C THR A 450 -23.13 28.60 -8.04
N ALA A 451 -22.54 29.68 -8.53
CA ALA A 451 -22.07 29.80 -9.90
C ALA A 451 -20.53 29.76 -9.97
N VAL A 452 -20.00 29.21 -11.05
CA VAL A 452 -18.61 29.44 -11.46
C VAL A 452 -18.58 30.69 -12.35
N ARG A 453 -17.62 31.59 -12.08
CA ARG A 453 -17.38 32.79 -12.88
C ARG A 453 -15.89 32.96 -13.15
N GLN A 454 -15.56 33.40 -14.36
CA GLN A 454 -14.21 33.77 -14.73
C GLN A 454 -13.88 35.15 -14.13
N LEU A 455 -12.74 35.25 -13.44
CA LEU A 455 -12.19 36.48 -12.91
C LEU A 455 -11.51 37.26 -14.03
N ALA A 456 -11.64 38.59 -14.02
CA ALA A 456 -10.85 39.46 -14.89
C ALA A 456 -9.35 39.31 -14.58
N ASP A 457 -8.50 39.46 -15.60
CA ASP A 457 -7.04 39.26 -15.50
C ASP A 457 -6.38 40.04 -14.34
N GLY A 458 -6.86 41.24 -14.05
CA GLY A 458 -6.35 42.07 -12.94
C GLY A 458 -6.70 41.58 -11.53
N LEU A 459 -7.56 40.57 -11.41
CA LEU A 459 -7.99 39.95 -10.14
C LEU A 459 -7.40 38.54 -9.94
N VAL A 460 -6.67 38.03 -10.93
CA VAL A 460 -6.00 36.73 -10.84
C VAL A 460 -4.74 36.91 -9.96
N GLY A 461 -4.72 36.26 -8.80
CA GLY A 461 -3.55 36.27 -7.90
C GLY A 461 -2.35 35.50 -8.47
N GLU A 462 -1.21 35.55 -7.77
CA GLU A 462 0.03 34.83 -8.18
C GLU A 462 -0.20 33.31 -8.33
N ASP A 463 -1.17 32.73 -7.61
CA ASP A 463 -1.57 31.32 -7.68
C ASP A 463 -2.49 30.98 -8.87
N GLY A 464 -2.87 31.97 -9.71
CA GLY A 464 -3.39 31.72 -11.06
C GLY A 464 -4.82 31.19 -11.20
N ALA A 465 -5.61 31.06 -10.12
CA ALA A 465 -6.99 30.58 -10.24
C ALA A 465 -7.88 31.62 -10.95
N ARG A 466 -8.18 31.37 -12.23
CA ARG A 466 -9.01 32.24 -13.08
C ARG A 466 -10.51 32.07 -12.88
N HIS A 467 -10.94 31.02 -12.19
CA HIS A 467 -12.35 30.73 -11.95
C HIS A 467 -12.66 30.72 -10.45
N ALA A 468 -13.73 31.43 -10.06
CA ALA A 468 -14.16 31.55 -8.67
C ALA A 468 -15.61 31.09 -8.51
N LEU A 469 -15.94 30.60 -7.31
CA LEU A 469 -17.31 30.33 -6.91
C LEU A 469 -17.96 31.60 -6.38
N VAL A 470 -19.11 31.94 -6.93
CA VAL A 470 -19.90 33.09 -6.51
C VAL A 470 -21.27 32.61 -6.08
N ARG A 471 -21.68 33.01 -4.88
CA ARG A 471 -23.05 32.76 -4.42
C ARG A 471 -24.00 33.74 -5.09
N MET A 472 -24.96 33.20 -5.83
CA MET A 472 -25.92 34.00 -6.59
C MET A 472 -27.12 34.33 -5.71
N VAL A 473 -27.59 35.57 -5.80
CA VAL A 473 -28.87 35.96 -5.20
C VAL A 473 -30.01 35.57 -6.15
N PRO A 474 -31.21 35.21 -5.65
CA PRO A 474 -32.29 34.65 -6.48
C PRO A 474 -32.74 35.53 -7.65
N THR A 475 -32.45 36.83 -7.61
CA THR A 475 -32.85 37.81 -8.64
C THR A 475 -31.88 37.93 -9.81
N VAL A 476 -30.74 37.24 -9.78
CA VAL A 476 -29.78 37.26 -10.89
C VAL A 476 -30.26 36.33 -12.00
N ALA A 477 -30.00 36.72 -13.26
CA ALA A 477 -30.34 35.96 -14.45
C ALA A 477 -29.76 34.53 -14.41
N GLN A 478 -30.30 33.65 -15.25
CA GLN A 478 -29.79 32.30 -15.37
C GLN A 478 -28.52 32.29 -16.21
N PRO A 479 -27.63 31.29 -16.06
CA PRO A 479 -26.36 31.27 -16.80
C PRO A 479 -26.54 31.37 -18.31
N TRP A 480 -27.53 30.68 -18.88
CA TRP A 480 -27.84 30.73 -20.32
C TRP A 480 -28.41 32.07 -20.82
N ASP A 481 -28.70 33.01 -19.92
CA ASP A 481 -29.08 34.37 -20.28
C ASP A 481 -27.84 35.29 -20.48
N GLU A 482 -26.64 34.83 -20.09
CA GLU A 482 -25.39 35.58 -20.15
C GLU A 482 -24.50 35.09 -21.31
N GLN A 483 -23.70 35.99 -21.91
CA GLN A 483 -22.64 35.57 -22.83
C GLN A 483 -21.46 35.03 -22.03
N HIS A 484 -21.05 33.81 -22.35
CA HIS A 484 -19.89 33.16 -21.75
C HIS A 484 -18.61 33.47 -22.54
N PRO A 485 -17.47 33.67 -21.86
CA PRO A 485 -16.17 33.83 -22.51
C PRO A 485 -15.76 32.53 -23.22
N GLU A 486 -14.88 32.65 -24.22
CA GLU A 486 -14.32 31.49 -24.91
C GLU A 486 -13.54 30.58 -23.92
N PRO A 487 -13.62 29.25 -24.07
CA PRO A 487 -12.89 28.29 -23.24
C PRO A 487 -11.39 28.51 -23.27
N ILE A 488 -10.71 28.29 -22.13
CA ILE A 488 -9.25 28.29 -22.07
C ILE A 488 -8.74 26.91 -22.55
N PRO A 489 -7.78 26.80 -23.48
CA PRO A 489 -7.24 25.51 -23.91
C PRO A 489 -6.62 24.69 -22.76
N LEU A 490 -6.92 23.38 -22.70
CA LEU A 490 -6.41 22.46 -21.66
C LEU A 490 -4.91 22.26 -21.70
N ARG A 491 -4.35 22.17 -22.91
CA ARG A 491 -2.90 22.19 -23.11
C ARG A 491 -2.54 23.63 -23.38
N ARG A 492 -1.64 24.20 -22.57
CA ARG A 492 -0.76 25.23 -23.10
C ARG A 492 -0.06 24.55 -24.26
N GLU A 493 -0.44 24.89 -25.49
CA GLU A 493 0.51 24.81 -26.59
C GLU A 493 1.76 25.47 -26.01
N LEU A 494 2.81 24.65 -25.80
CA LEU A 494 4.13 25.19 -25.62
C LEU A 494 4.31 26.04 -26.86
N ALA A 495 4.10 27.34 -26.71
CA ALA A 495 4.32 28.31 -27.77
C ALA A 495 5.63 27.88 -28.39
N GLU A 496 5.57 27.46 -29.65
CA GLU A 496 6.72 27.07 -30.42
C GLU A 496 7.76 28.16 -30.20
N ALA A 497 8.77 27.82 -29.39
CA ALA A 497 9.92 28.67 -29.19
C ALA A 497 10.74 28.53 -30.47
N ASP A 498 10.34 29.29 -31.48
CA ASP A 498 11.23 29.74 -32.55
C ASP A 498 12.40 30.56 -31.97
#